data_AF-A0A2X2M9Q7-F1
#
_entry.id   AF-A0A2X2M9Q7-F1
#
_cell.length_a   1.000
_cell.length_b   1.000
_cell.length_c   1.000
_cell.angle_alpha   90.00
_cell.angle_beta   90.00
_cell.angle_gamma   90.00
#
_symmetry.space_group_name_H-M   'P 1'
#
loop_
_entity.id
_entity.type
_entity.pdbx_description
1 polymer ?
#
loop_
_entity_poly.entity_id
_entity_poly.type
_entity_poly.pdbx_seq_one_letter_code
_entity_poly.pdbx_strand_id
1 'polypeptide(L)'
;MYFSTQQEVDGIYIKDGFIVYKGVRIINTEDLVLPGEHNLENILAAVLACILAGVPIKAIIDSLTTFSGIEHRLQYVGTNRTNKYYNDSKQQTR
;
A
#
# COMPACT_ATOMS: atom_id res chain seq x y z
N MET A 1 -4.83 -18.22 6.06
CA MET A 1 -4.99 -16.76 6.22
C MET A 1 -5.29 -16.18 4.86
N TYR A 2 -6.29 -15.32 4.78
CA TYR A 2 -6.75 -14.69 3.54
C TYR A 2 -6.36 -13.20 3.52
N PHE A 3 -6.24 -12.60 2.34
CA PHE A 3 -6.11 -11.15 2.18
C PHE A 3 -7.19 -10.60 1.24
N SER A 4 -7.71 -9.40 1.51
CA SER A 4 -8.70 -8.74 0.63
C SER A 4 -8.63 -7.22 0.71
N THR A 5 -8.79 -6.54 -0.43
CA THR A 5 -8.88 -5.08 -0.51
C THR A 5 -10.31 -4.55 -0.40
N GLN A 6 -11.34 -5.42 -0.45
CA GLN A 6 -12.75 -5.00 -0.57
C GLN A 6 -13.64 -5.46 0.59
N GLN A 7 -13.29 -6.57 1.26
CA GLN A 7 -14.12 -7.16 2.30
C GLN A 7 -13.30 -7.56 3.53
N GLU A 8 -13.94 -7.59 4.69
CA GLU A 8 -13.33 -8.10 5.90
C GLU A 8 -13.13 -9.62 5.78
N VAL A 9 -11.93 -10.09 6.09
CA VAL A 9 -11.58 -11.51 6.07
C VAL A 9 -10.82 -11.90 7.32
N ASP A 10 -10.80 -13.19 7.65
CA ASP A 10 -9.94 -13.74 8.69
C ASP A 10 -8.47 -13.73 8.24
N GLY A 11 -7.86 -12.56 8.40
CA GLY A 11 -6.50 -12.25 7.95
C GLY A 11 -6.25 -10.75 7.88
N ILE A 12 -5.75 -10.29 6.73
CA ILE A 12 -5.43 -8.87 6.50
C ILE A 12 -6.39 -8.27 5.45
N TYR A 13 -6.85 -7.05 5.68
CA TYR A 13 -7.73 -6.38 4.73
C TYR A 13 -7.66 -4.86 4.83
N ILE A 14 -8.29 -4.16 3.89
CA ILE A 14 -8.44 -2.71 3.95
C ILE A 14 -9.85 -2.34 4.42
N LYS A 15 -9.93 -1.43 5.38
CA LYS A 15 -11.20 -0.87 5.87
C LYS A 15 -11.01 0.58 6.29
N ASP A 16 -11.90 1.46 5.83
CA ASP A 16 -11.89 2.89 6.12
C ASP A 16 -10.54 3.57 5.80
N GLY A 17 -9.83 3.11 4.77
CA GLY A 17 -8.48 3.62 4.45
C GLY A 17 -7.37 3.08 5.37
N PHE A 18 -7.64 2.09 6.22
CA PHE A 18 -6.62 1.43 7.05
C PHE A 18 -6.32 0.03 6.58
N ILE A 19 -5.05 -0.36 6.64
CA ILE A 19 -4.66 -1.77 6.66
C ILE A 19 -5.01 -2.33 8.04
N VAL A 20 -5.82 -3.38 8.07
CA VAL A 20 -6.33 -4.03 9.27
C VAL A 20 -5.89 -5.49 9.28
N TYR A 21 -5.35 -5.97 10.39
CA TYR A 21 -5.03 -7.37 10.60
C TYR A 21 -5.77 -7.90 11.81
N LYS A 22 -6.62 -8.92 11.63
CA LYS A 22 -7.46 -9.52 12.69
C LYS A 22 -8.22 -8.48 13.53
N GLY A 23 -8.77 -7.46 12.88
CA GLY A 23 -9.52 -6.37 13.54
C GLY A 23 -8.67 -5.25 14.15
N VAL A 24 -7.33 -5.34 14.12
CA VAL A 24 -6.43 -4.29 14.61
C VAL A 24 -5.96 -3.43 13.44
N ARG A 25 -6.18 -2.11 13.52
CA ARG A 25 -5.65 -1.14 12.55
C ARG A 25 -4.13 -1.04 12.69
N ILE A 26 -3.42 -1.22 11.56
CA ILE A 26 -1.96 -1.16 11.49
C ILE A 26 -1.50 0.23 11.04
N ILE A 27 -1.93 0.67 9.86
CA ILE A 27 -1.48 1.92 9.23
C ILE A 27 -2.55 2.47 8.28
N ASN A 28 -2.63 3.80 8.12
CA ASN A 28 -3.47 4.43 7.11
C ASN A 28 -2.81 4.26 5.73
N THR A 29 -3.59 3.93 4.71
CA THR A 29 -3.12 3.82 3.33
C THR A 29 -2.57 5.13 2.77
N GLU A 30 -2.99 6.27 3.33
CA GLU A 30 -2.47 7.60 2.98
C GLU A 30 -1.04 7.85 3.49
N ASP A 31 -0.60 7.12 4.52
CA ASP A 31 0.75 7.20 5.08
C ASP A 31 1.77 6.33 4.31
N LEU A 32 1.30 5.56 3.32
CA LEU A 32 2.15 4.68 2.52
C LEU A 32 2.94 5.48 1.47
N VAL A 33 4.23 5.20 1.37
CA VAL A 33 5.11 5.86 0.38
C VAL A 33 4.78 5.46 -1.06
N LEU A 34 4.19 4.28 -1.26
CA LEU A 34 3.81 3.76 -2.57
C LEU A 34 2.30 3.95 -2.81
N PRO A 35 1.87 5.07 -3.41
CA PRO A 35 0.47 5.26 -3.77
C PRO A 35 0.04 4.31 -4.89
N GLY A 36 -1.24 3.93 -4.91
CA GLY A 36 -1.90 3.20 -6.00
C GLY A 36 -2.56 1.90 -5.57
N GLU A 37 -3.80 1.67 -6.04
CA GLU A 37 -4.61 0.50 -5.67
C GLU A 37 -3.95 -0.83 -6.01
N HIS A 38 -3.24 -0.91 -7.15
CA HIS A 38 -2.48 -2.09 -7.55
C HIS A 38 -1.31 -2.41 -6.60
N ASN A 39 -0.76 -1.40 -5.92
CA ASN A 39 0.30 -1.61 -4.93
C ASN A 39 -0.27 -2.09 -3.59
N LEU A 40 -1.52 -1.76 -3.28
CA LEU A 40 -2.16 -2.16 -2.02
C LEU A 40 -2.23 -3.68 -1.88
N GLU A 41 -2.53 -4.42 -2.96
CA GLU A 41 -2.54 -5.89 -2.91
C GLU A 41 -1.16 -6.47 -2.56
N ASN A 42 -0.11 -5.95 -3.21
CA ASN A 42 1.26 -6.35 -2.94
C ASN A 42 1.70 -5.99 -1.51
N ILE A 43 1.28 -4.82 -1.02
CA ILE A 43 1.54 -4.37 0.34
C ILE A 43 0.83 -5.28 1.34
N LEU A 44 -0.45 -5.59 1.15
CA LEU A 44 -1.19 -6.50 2.03
C LEU A 44 -0.56 -7.88 2.10
N ALA A 45 -0.18 -8.45 0.95
CA ALA A 45 0.50 -9.74 0.89
C ALA A 45 1.85 -9.73 1.61
N ALA A 46 2.66 -8.69 1.41
CA ALA A 46 3.95 -8.53 2.07
C ALA A 46 3.81 -8.36 3.59
N VAL A 47 2.88 -7.50 4.04
CA VAL A 47 2.59 -7.28 5.46
C VAL A 47 2.13 -8.58 6.12
N LEU A 48 1.21 -9.31 5.49
CA LEU A 48 0.75 -10.60 6.00
C LEU A 48 1.90 -11.60 6.14
N ALA A 49 2.77 -11.69 5.13
CA ALA A 49 3.94 -12.56 5.17
C ALA A 49 4.91 -12.18 6.30
N CYS A 50 5.19 -10.90 6.51
CA CYS A 50 6.03 -10.41 7.60
C CYS A 50 5.43 -10.71 8.98
N ILE A 51 4.11 -10.51 9.15
CA ILE A 51 3.42 -10.84 10.40
C ILE A 51 3.50 -12.33 10.69
N LEU A 52 3.26 -13.17 9.68
CA LEU A 52 3.37 -14.63 9.80
C LEU A 52 4.79 -15.10 10.11
N ALA A 53 5.81 -14.36 9.64
CA ALA A 53 7.21 -14.59 9.97
C ALA A 53 7.61 -14.08 11.37
N GLY A 54 6.69 -13.47 12.13
CA GLY A 54 6.95 -12.96 13.47
C GLY A 54 7.65 -11.60 13.51
N VAL A 55 7.66 -10.86 12.38
CA VAL A 55 8.24 -9.52 12.34
C VAL A 55 7.37 -8.56 13.17
N PRO A 56 7.96 -7.73 14.06
CA PRO A 56 7.20 -6.76 14.84
C PRO A 56 6.45 -5.77 13.94
N ILE A 57 5.18 -5.50 14.27
CA ILE A 57 4.32 -4.56 13.52
C ILE A 57 4.99 -3.19 13.32
N LYS A 58 5.70 -2.70 14.34
CA LYS A 58 6.44 -1.43 14.27
C LYS A 58 7.47 -1.43 13.12
N ALA A 59 8.26 -2.50 12.99
CA ALA A 59 9.26 -2.60 11.93
C ALA A 59 8.63 -2.66 10.53
N ILE A 60 7.43 -3.25 10.42
CA ILE A 60 6.65 -3.26 9.18
C ILE A 60 6.17 -1.85 8.83
N ILE A 61 5.60 -1.12 9.80
CA ILE A 61 5.16 0.27 9.63
C ILE A 61 6.32 1.17 9.23
N ASP A 62 7.45 1.07 9.94
CA ASP A 62 8.67 1.83 9.61
C ASP A 62 9.07 1.54 8.15
N SER A 63 9.11 0.27 7.75
CA SER A 63 9.41 -0.11 6.37
C SER A 63 8.43 0.50 5.36
N LEU A 64 7.11 0.44 5.61
CA LEU A 64 6.09 0.96 4.70
C LEU A 64 6.10 2.48 4.55
N THR A 65 6.55 3.19 5.59
CA THR A 65 6.62 4.67 5.64
C THR A 65 7.98 5.23 5.21
N THR A 66 9.04 4.41 5.20
CA THR A 66 10.37 4.85 4.78
C THR A 66 10.85 4.20 3.48
N PHE A 67 10.07 3.31 2.87
CA PHE A 67 10.49 2.59 1.66
C PHE A 67 10.70 3.57 0.49
N SER A 68 11.95 3.81 0.12
CA SER A 68 12.34 4.70 -0.97
C SER A 68 12.34 4.05 -2.36
N GLY A 69 11.77 2.84 -2.50
CA GLY A 69 11.85 2.04 -3.71
C GLY A 69 13.04 1.08 -3.71
N ILE A 70 12.99 0.07 -4.60
CA ILE A 70 14.15 -0.76 -4.92
C ILE A 70 14.89 -0.04 -6.03
N GLU A 71 16.14 0.38 -5.81
CA GLU A 71 16.97 1.08 -6.82
C GLU A 71 17.03 0.36 -8.17
N HIS A 72 16.70 -0.94 -8.23
CA HIS A 72 16.82 -1.78 -9.42
C HIS A 72 15.50 -2.35 -9.97
N ARG A 73 14.33 -1.77 -9.68
CA ARG A 73 13.12 -2.08 -10.47
C ARG A 73 13.06 -1.17 -11.69
N LEU A 74 13.58 -1.66 -12.82
CA LEU A 74 13.29 -1.21 -14.18
C LEU A 74 13.00 0.30 -14.29
N GLN A 75 14.09 1.05 -14.34
CA GLN A 75 14.27 2.28 -15.10
C GLN A 75 13.08 2.57 -16.04
N TYR A 76 12.21 3.52 -15.66
CA TYR A 76 11.46 4.26 -16.64
C TYR A 76 12.45 5.22 -17.33
N VAL A 77 13.11 4.72 -18.38
CA VAL A 77 13.92 5.52 -19.30
C VAL A 77 13.00 6.41 -20.14
N GLY A 78 12.58 7.51 -19.54
CA GLY A 78 12.11 8.71 -20.21
C GLY A 78 10.67 8.68 -20.75
N THR A 79 9.91 9.69 -20.37
CA THR A 79 9.28 10.57 -21.37
C THR A 79 9.51 12.01 -20.96
N ASN A 80 9.78 12.82 -21.99
CA ASN A 80 10.23 14.18 -21.93
C ASN A 80 9.31 15.08 -21.09
N ARG A 81 9.96 16.07 -20.44
CA ARG A 81 9.58 17.48 -20.35
C ARG A 81 8.08 17.81 -20.48
N THR A 82 7.62 18.61 -19.51
CA THR A 82 6.31 19.30 -19.44
C THR A 82 5.09 18.40 -19.20
N ASN A 83 4.78 18.14 -17.93
CA ASN A 83 3.80 18.97 -17.22
C ASN A 83 3.70 18.59 -15.74
N LYS A 84 3.82 19.61 -14.89
CA LYS A 84 3.31 19.56 -13.51
C LYS A 84 1.82 19.27 -13.60
N TYR A 85 1.35 18.20 -12.98
CA TYR A 85 -0.05 18.09 -12.60
C TYR A 85 -0.13 17.86 -11.10
N TYR A 86 -0.29 18.99 -10.40
CA TYR A 86 -0.95 19.06 -9.11
C TYR A 86 -2.44 18.73 -9.33
N ASN A 87 -2.97 17.88 -8.45
CA ASN A 87 -4.34 17.89 -7.92
C ASN A 87 -5.49 18.30 -8.87
N ASP A 88 -6.40 17.37 -9.21
CA ASP A 88 -7.82 17.72 -9.13
C ASP A 88 -8.72 16.50 -8.96
N SER A 89 -9.74 16.75 -8.16
CA SER A 89 -10.91 15.98 -7.85
C SER A 89 -11.91 15.90 -9.03
N LYS A 90 -12.61 14.77 -9.09
CA LYS A 90 -13.95 14.55 -9.68
C LYS A 90 -14.12 14.33 -11.20
N GLN A 91 -15.13 13.48 -11.45
CA GLN A 91 -16.06 13.35 -12.60
C GLN A 91 -15.60 12.39 -13.72
N GLN A 92 -16.21 11.20 -13.86
CA GLN A 92 -17.57 10.83 -14.32
C GLN A 92 -17.64 10.65 -15.86
N THR A 93 -18.20 9.50 -16.27
CA THR A 93 -18.92 9.19 -17.54
C THR A 93 -18.05 9.09 -18.80
N ARG A 94 -18.25 8.13 -19.72
CA ARG A 94 -19.36 7.21 -20.03
C ARG A 94 -18.82 5.82 -20.32
#